data_AF-A0A2V8BEP9-F1
#
_entry.id   AF-A0A2V8BEP9-F1
#
_cell.length_a   1.000
_cell.length_b   1.000
_cell.length_c   1.000
_cell.angle_alpha   90.00
_cell.angle_beta   90.00
_cell.angle_gamma   90.00
#
_symmetry.space_group_name_H-M   'P 1'
#
loop_
_entity.id
_entity.type
_entity.pdbx_description
1 polymer ?
#
loop_
_entity_poly.entity_id
_entity_poly.type
_entity_poly.pdbx_seq_one_letter_code
_entity_poly.pdbx_strand_id
1 'polypeptide(L)' 'MGKSALDLCCGPGRCSIALAQRGFTVTGVDRTRYLLDKARKRAVAHALVIPNWVAGPSNVVAFAVLFALRVRP' A
#
# COMPACT_ATOMS: atom_id res chain seq x y z
N MET A 1 0.67 10.88 -16.50
CA MET A 1 -0.36 10.18 -15.70
C MET A 1 0.28 8.99 -15.00
N GLY A 2 0.29 8.95 -13.67
CA GLY A 2 0.87 7.84 -12.89
C GLY A 2 -0.21 6.80 -12.54
N LYS A 3 0.12 5.50 -12.63
CA LYS A 3 -0.81 4.42 -12.28
C LYS A 3 -0.85 4.27 -10.76
N SER A 4 -2.04 4.17 -10.16
CA SER A 4 -2.21 3.97 -8.71
C SER A 4 -2.70 2.56 -8.43
N ALA A 5 -2.27 1.96 -7.31
CA ALA A 5 -2.74 0.64 -6.88
C ALA A 5 -3.02 0.59 -5.38
N LEU A 6 -4.05 -0.18 -5.03
CA LEU A 6 -4.41 -0.54 -3.66
C LEU A 6 -4.13 -2.02 -3.44
N ASP A 7 -3.33 -2.34 -2.42
CA ASP A 7 -3.06 -3.71 -1.98
C ASP A 7 -3.75 -3.97 -0.63
N LEU A 8 -4.90 -4.65 -0.66
CA LEU A 8 -5.68 -4.99 0.54
C LEU A 8 -5.20 -6.30 1.15
N CYS A 9 -5.08 -6.34 2.48
CA CYS A 9 -4.46 -7.45 3.19
C CYS A 9 -3.03 -7.70 2.69
N CYS A 10 -2.27 -6.62 2.48
CA CYS A 10 -0.96 -6.64 1.83
C CYS A 10 0.10 -7.44 2.60
N GLY A 11 -0.16 -7.74 3.88
CA GLY A 11 0.77 -8.43 4.76
C GLY A 11 2.15 -7.77 4.73
N PRO A 12 3.23 -8.54 4.49
CA PRO A 12 4.58 -8.00 4.41
C PRO A 12 4.92 -7.38 3.03
N GLY A 13 3.92 -6.98 2.24
CA GLY A 13 4.08 -6.10 1.08
C GLY A 13 4.58 -6.76 -0.21
N ARG A 14 4.40 -8.08 -0.40
CA ARG A 14 4.89 -8.79 -1.61
C ARG A 14 4.35 -8.17 -2.90
N CYS A 15 3.02 -8.01 -2.99
CA CYS A 15 2.37 -7.45 -4.18
C CYS A 15 2.64 -5.94 -4.28
N SER A 16 2.55 -5.24 -3.15
CA SER A 16 2.87 -3.82 -3.05
C SER A 16 4.24 -3.46 -3.64
N ILE A 17 5.29 -4.23 -3.30
CA ILE A 17 6.66 -4.04 -3.80
C ILE A 17 6.71 -4.30 -5.32
N ALA A 18 6.12 -5.40 -5.78
CA ALA A 18 6.12 -5.75 -7.19
C ALA A 18 5.37 -4.72 -8.07
N LEU A 19 4.34 -4.09 -7.53
CA LEU A 19 3.60 -2.99 -8.18
C LEU A 19 4.42 -1.69 -8.18
N ALA A 20 5.06 -1.35 -7.07
CA ALA A 20 5.94 -0.18 -6.99
C ALA A 20 7.12 -0.28 -7.98
N GLN A 21 7.74 -1.45 -8.14
CA GLN A 21 8.78 -1.69 -9.16
C GLN A 21 8.29 -1.49 -10.59
N ARG A 22 6.98 -1.63 -10.84
CA ARG A 22 6.34 -1.39 -12.14
C ARG A 22 5.87 0.06 -12.31
N GLY A 23 6.25 0.96 -11.41
CA GLY A 23 5.93 2.38 -11.47
C GLY A 23 4.54 2.76 -10.94
N PHE A 24 3.90 1.88 -10.15
CA PHE A 24 2.64 2.24 -9.49
C PHE A 24 2.90 3.06 -8.22
N THR A 25 2.04 4.06 -7.97
CA THR A 25 1.89 4.66 -6.65
C THR A 25 1.01 3.73 -5.81
N VAL A 26 1.62 3.04 -4.85
CA VAL A 26 0.95 1.99 -4.08
C VAL A 26 0.51 2.49 -2.71
N THR A 27 -0.71 2.10 -2.32
CA THR A 27 -1.16 2.10 -0.92
C THR A 27 -1.32 0.66 -0.44
N GLY A 28 -0.58 0.26 0.60
CA GLY A 28 -0.68 -1.06 1.21
C GLY A 28 -1.49 -1.01 2.51
N VAL A 29 -2.43 -1.93 2.66
CA VAL A 29 -3.32 -1.99 3.82
C VAL A 29 -3.21 -3.36 4.48
N ASP A 30 -2.99 -3.39 5.79
CA ASP A 30 -3.06 -4.63 6.56
C ASP A 30 -3.60 -4.36 7.97
N ARG A 31 -4.16 -5.39 8.60
CA ARG A 31 -4.70 -5.27 9.96
C ARG A 31 -3.61 -5.00 10.99
N THR A 32 -2.43 -5.57 10.82
CA THR A 32 -1.41 -5.58 11.87
C THR A 32 -0.24 -4.66 11.55
N ARG A 33 0.15 -3.84 12.53
CA ARG A 33 1.33 -2.97 12.38
C ARG A 33 2.61 -3.76 12.15
N TYR A 34 2.72 -4.93 12.78
CA TYR A 34 3.84 -5.86 12.62
C TYR A 34 4.10 -6.23 11.15
N LEU A 35 3.05 -6.56 10.39
CA LEU A 35 3.18 -6.89 8.97
C LEU A 35 3.56 -5.67 8.14
N LEU A 36 2.98 -4.50 8.43
CA LEU A 36 3.33 -3.24 7.76
C LEU A 36 4.78 -2.82 8.03
N ASP A 37 5.32 -3.03 9.23
CA ASP A 37 6.72 -2.73 9.52
C ASP A 37 7.67 -3.68 8.76
N LYS A 38 7.30 -4.96 8.60
CA LYS A 38 8.02 -5.87 7.69
C LYS A 38 7.93 -5.40 6.25
N ALA A 39 6.76 -4.95 5.80
CA ALA A 39 6.55 -4.45 4.45
C ALA A 39 7.42 -3.22 4.15
N ARG A 40 7.50 -2.26 5.09
CA ARG A 40 8.40 -1.10 5.00
C ARG A 40 9.86 -1.52 4.88
N LYS A 41 10.33 -2.41 5.77
CA LYS A 41 11.72 -2.89 5.74
C LYS A 41 12.04 -3.59 4.41
N ARG A 42 11.13 -4.40 3.89
CA ARG A 42 11.29 -5.07 2.59
C ARG A 42 11.31 -4.06 1.44
N ALA A 43 10.44 -3.06 1.44
CA ALA A 43 10.45 -2.01 0.42
C ALA A 43 11.79 -1.27 0.39
N VAL A 44 12.33 -0.90 1.55
CA VAL A 44 13.66 -0.28 1.67
C VAL A 44 14.77 -1.21 1.14
N ALA A 45 14.71 -2.50 1.43
CA ALA A 45 15.67 -3.49 0.90
C ALA A 45 15.63 -3.60 -0.63
N HIS A 46 14.53 -3.20 -1.27
CA HIS A 46 14.39 -3.11 -2.73
C HIS A 46 14.61 -1.69 -3.28
N ALA A 47 15.13 -0.76 -2.47
CA ALA A 47 15.29 0.67 -2.80
C ALA A 47 13.98 1.37 -3.23
N LEU A 48 12.85 0.93 -2.66
CA LEU A 48 11.52 1.50 -2.93
C LEU A 48 11.03 2.30 -1.73
N VAL A 49 10.40 3.44 -2.02
CA VAL A 49 9.65 4.23 -1.05
C VAL A 49 8.17 4.07 -1.36
N ILE A 50 7.46 3.30 -0.53
CA ILE A 50 6.00 3.22 -0.57
C ILE A 50 5.48 4.12 0.55
N PRO A 51 4.89 5.29 0.23
CA PRO A 51 4.59 6.31 1.22
C PRO A 51 3.39 5.95 2.11
N ASN A 52 2.45 5.13 1.61
CA ASN A 52 1.17 4.93 2.28
C ASN A 52 0.98 3.47 2.73
N TRP A 53 1.23 3.23 4.01
CA TRP A 53 0.95 1.96 4.70
C TRP A 53 -0.09 2.20 5.78
N VAL A 54 -1.29 1.67 5.60
CA VAL A 54 -2.44 1.92 6.48
C VAL A 54 -2.71 0.69 7.34
N ALA A 55 -2.68 0.88 8.66
CA ALA A 55 -3.09 -0.14 9.61
C ALA A 55 -4.60 -0.04 9.87
N GLY A 56 -5.32 -1.14 9.70
CA GLY A 56 -6.76 -1.16 9.97
C GLY A 56 -7.45 -2.38 9.37
N PRO A 57 -8.69 -2.66 9.78
CA PRO A 57 -9.43 -3.76 9.20
C PRO A 57 -9.79 -3.44 7.74
N SER A 58 -9.67 -4.43 6.87
CA SER A 58 -9.76 -4.28 5.41
C SER A 58 -11.09 -3.64 4.94
N ASN A 59 -12.15 -3.81 5.73
CA ASN A 59 -13.48 -3.24 5.49
C ASN A 59 -13.60 -1.74 5.81
N VAL A 60 -12.78 -1.19 6.70
CA VAL A 60 -12.76 0.26 7.02
C VAL A 60 -11.87 1.02 6.04
N VAL A 61 -10.81 0.38 5.55
CA VAL A 61 -9.86 1.02 4.64
C VAL A 61 -10.32 0.95 3.18
N ALA A 62 -11.13 -0.04 2.79
CA ALA A 62 -11.82 -0.02 1.49
C ALA A 62 -12.71 1.23 1.32
N PHE A 63 -13.32 1.73 2.41
CA PHE A 63 -14.09 2.98 2.41
C PHE A 63 -13.20 4.22 2.25
N ALA A 64 -12.02 4.24 2.88
CA ALA A 64 -11.02 5.29 2.69
C ALA A 64 -10.42 5.31 1.27
N VAL A 65 -10.33 4.15 0.61
CA VAL A 65 -9.74 4.04 -0.74
C VAL A 65 -10.74 4.41 -1.84
N LEU A 66 -12.04 4.17 -1.63
CA LEU A 66 -13.11 4.78 -2.42
C LEU A 66 -13.01 6.32 -2.44
N PHE A 67 -12.55 6.92 -1.34
CA PHE A 67 -12.30 8.36 -1.25
C PHE A 67 -10.98 8.77 -1.92
N ALA A 68 -9.89 8.01 -1.72
CA ALA A 68 -8.58 8.30 -2.32
C ALA A 68 -8.53 8.15 -3.85
N LEU A 69 -9.40 7.34 -4.45
CA LEU A 69 -9.55 7.20 -5.91
C LEU A 69 -10.51 8.23 -6.53
N ARG A 70 -11.22 9.04 -5.73
CA ARG A 70 -12.26 9.97 -6.22
C ARG A 70 -12.04 11.44 -5.89
N VAL A 71 -10.90 11.80 -5.29
CA VAL A 71 -10.54 13.21 -5.04
C VAL A 71 -9.09 13.47 -5.47
N ARG A 72 -8.90 13.72 -6.77
CA ARG A 72 -8.00 14.76 -7.25
C ARG A 72 -8.76 15.57 -8.30
N PRO A 73 -8.89 16.90 -8.19
CA PRO A 73 -9.33 17.74 -9.31
C PRO A 73 -8.37 17.62 -10.49
#